data_AF-A0A8S2Z667-F1
#
_entry.id   AF-A0A8S2Z667-F1
#
_cell.length_a   1.000
_cell.length_b   1.000
_cell.length_c   1.000
_cell.angle_alpha   90.00
_cell.angle_beta   90.00
_cell.angle_gamma   90.00
#
_symmetry.space_group_name_H-M   'P 1'
#
loop_
_entity.id
_entity.type
_entity.pdbx_description
1 polymer ?
#
loop_
_entity_poly.entity_id
_entity_poly.type
_entity_poly.pdbx_seq_one_letter_code
_entity_poly.pdbx_strand_id
1 'polypeptide(L)' 'SMVETFYKYNNGSKKCTQVPTKSFSVQCDAITILNNYWTQQSTATKRTTILPPTPSD' A
#
# COMPACT_ATOMS: atom_id res chain seq x y z
N SER A 1 -2.83 -4.77 -8.68
CA SER A 1 -3.77 -3.66 -8.41
C SER A 1 -3.38 -3.02 -7.09
N MET A 2 -3.52 -1.70 -6.93
CA MET A 2 -3.23 -0.95 -5.69
C MET A 2 -4.36 -1.07 -4.66
N VAL A 3 -5.60 -1.19 -5.12
CA VAL A 3 -6.80 -1.26 -4.28
C VAL A 3 -6.92 -2.64 -3.64
N GLU A 4 -7.18 -2.67 -2.33
CA GLU A 4 -7.35 -3.88 -1.54
C GLU A 4 -8.83 -4.20 -1.33
N THR A 5 -9.60 -3.24 -0.82
CA THR A 5 -11.03 -3.42 -0.50
C THR A 5 -11.88 -2.25 -0.99
N PHE A 6 -13.11 -2.54 -1.39
CA PHE A 6 -14.12 -1.55 -1.78
C PHE A 6 -15.21 -1.44 -0.71
N TYR A 7 -15.72 -0.23 -0.49
CA TYR A 7 -16.77 0.05 0.47
C TYR A 7 -17.88 0.89 -0.14
N LYS A 8 -19.10 0.68 0.36
CA LYS A 8 -20.27 1.55 0.13
C LYS A 8 -20.64 2.24 1.44
N TYR A 9 -20.96 3.52 1.37
CA TYR A 9 -21.51 4.27 2.48
C TYR A 9 -23.01 4.03 2.57
N ASN A 10 -23.48 3.54 3.72
CA ASN A 10 -24.90 3.38 3.98
C ASN A 10 -25.39 4.61 4.75
N ASN A 11 -26.16 5.48 4.08
CA ASN A 11 -26.65 6.72 4.68
C ASN A 11 -27.51 6.48 5.94
N GLY A 12 -28.36 5.43 5.93
CA GLY A 12 -29.24 5.13 7.06
C GLY A 12 -28.49 4.79 8.35
N SER A 13 -27.41 4.00 8.26
CA SER A 13 -26.59 3.62 9.41
C SER A 13 -25.38 4.53 9.63
N LYS A 14 -25.12 5.47 8.70
CA LYS A 14 -23.94 6.33 8.62
C LYS A 14 -22.62 5.55 8.71
N LYS A 15 -22.58 4.35 8.12
CA LYS A 15 -21.44 3.42 8.19
C LYS A 15 -21.05 2.91 6.81
N CYS A 16 -19.75 2.68 6.64
CA CYS A 16 -19.21 1.98 5.50
C CYS A 16 -19.38 0.46 5.67
N THR A 17 -19.81 -0.23 4.61
CA THR A 17 -19.83 -1.69 4.54
C THR A 17 -19.04 -2.15 3.33
N GLN A 18 -18.31 -3.25 3.46
CA GLN A 18 -17.53 -3.81 2.38
C GLN A 18 -18.43 -4.28 1.24
N VAL A 19 -17.99 -4.04 0.00
CA VAL A 19 -18.63 -4.54 -1.22
C VAL A 19 -17.82 -5.74 -1.72
N PRO A 20 -18.43 -6.92 -1.92
CA PRO A 20 -17.73 -8.11 -2.41
C PRO A 20 -17.51 -8.03 -3.93
N THR A 21 -16.69 -7.07 -4.39
CA THR A 21 -16.32 -6.87 -5.78
C THR A 21 -14.80 -6.84 -5.95
N LYS A 22 -14.32 -7.18 -7.15
CA LYS A 22 -12.90 -7.10 -7.54
C LYS A 22 -12.60 -5.86 -8.40
N SER A 23 -13.62 -5.07 -8.73
CA SER A 23 -13.52 -3.92 -9.63
C SER A 23 -14.32 -2.74 -9.10
N PHE A 24 -13.81 -1.53 -9.35
CA PHE A 24 -14.50 -0.29 -9.01
C PHE A 24 -15.79 -0.18 -9.81
N SER A 25 -16.86 0.28 -9.17
CA SER A 25 -18.17 0.44 -9.79
C SER A 25 -18.89 1.64 -9.19
N VAL A 26 -19.99 2.06 -9.81
CA VAL A 26 -20.83 3.17 -9.33
C VAL A 26 -21.45 2.96 -7.94
N GLN A 27 -21.35 1.75 -7.39
CA GLN A 27 -21.83 1.43 -6.04
C GLN A 27 -20.75 1.57 -4.96
N CYS A 28 -19.51 1.93 -5.34
CA CYS A 28 -18.38 2.07 -4.42
C CYS A 28 -18.19 3.55 -4.08
N ASP A 29 -18.19 3.86 -2.78
CA ASP A 29 -17.99 5.22 -2.27
C ASP A 29 -16.60 5.42 -1.66
N ALA A 30 -15.93 4.33 -1.27
CA ALA A 30 -14.60 4.37 -0.68
C ALA A 30 -13.78 3.12 -1.00
N ILE A 31 -12.47 3.23 -0.81
CA ILE A 31 -11.50 2.14 -1.00
C ILE A 31 -10.46 2.10 0.13
N THR A 32 -9.86 0.94 0.34
CA THR A 32 -8.54 0.82 0.98
C THR A 32 -7.49 0.44 -0.05
N ILE A 33 -6.24 0.77 0.23
CA ILE A 33 -5.10 0.45 -0.64
C ILE A 33 -4.14 -0.46 0.13
N LEU A 34 -3.39 -1.28 -0.60
CA LEU A 34 -2.44 -2.23 -0.01
C LEU A 34 -1.41 -1.51 0.87
N ASN A 35 -1.04 -2.14 1.99
CA ASN A 35 -0.17 -1.51 2.99
C ASN A 35 1.24 -1.16 2.48
N ASN A 36 1.73 -1.88 1.47
CA ASN A 36 3.04 -1.64 0.85
C ASN A 36 3.14 -0.29 0.09
N TYR A 37 2.02 0.40 -0.13
CA TYR A 37 2.00 1.76 -0.66
C TYR A 37 2.09 2.82 0.46
N TRP A 38 1.90 2.44 1.72
CA TRP A 38 2.03 3.33 2.88
C TRP A 38 3.40 3.21 3.55
N THR A 39 3.90 1.98 3.66
CA THR A 39 5.26 1.77 4.14
C THR A 39 6.22 2.30 3.08
N GLN A 40 6.96 3.36 3.41
CA GLN A 40 8.16 3.68 2.65
C GLN A 40 9.01 2.43 2.67
N GLN A 41 9.08 1.71 1.56
CA GLN A 41 10.23 0.86 1.32
C GLN A 41 11.41 1.81 1.40
N SER A 42 12.06 1.87 2.55
CA SER A 42 13.42 2.31 2.64
C SER A 42 14.21 1.36 1.75
N THR A 43 14.23 1.69 0.47
CA THR A 43 15.34 1.39 -0.42
C THR A 43 16.49 2.27 0.06
N ALA A 44 16.89 2.11 1.33
CA ALA A 44 18.28 2.08 1.67
C ALA A 44 18.85 0.97 0.79
N THR A 45 19.14 1.36 -0.45
CA THR A 45 20.09 0.74 -1.34
C THR A 45 21.15 0.22 -0.40
N LYS A 46 21.29 -1.10 -0.30
CA LYS A 46 22.47 -1.70 0.30
C LYS A 46 23.62 -1.17 -0.55
N ARG A 47 24.10 0.04 -0.24
CA ARG A 47 25.43 0.47 -0.57
C ARG A 47 26.27 -0.44 0.29
N THR A 48 26.55 -1.61 -0.27
CA THR A 48 27.78 -2.32 0.02
C THR A 48 28.86 -1.31 -0.30
N THR A 49 29.24 -0.50 0.70
CA THR A 49 30.49 0.24 0.67
C THR A 49 31.54 -0.85 0.61
N ILE A 50 31.97 -1.17 -0.61
CA ILE A 50 33.18 -1.93 -0.84
C ILE A 50 34.27 -1.03 -0.27
N LEU A 51 34.67 -1.28 0.98
CA LEU A 51 35.85 -0.64 1.55
C LEU A 51 37.01 -0.99 0.62
N PRO A 52 37.81 0.00 0.16
CA PRO A 52 39.03 -0.30 -0.58
C PRO A 52 39.95 -1.14 0.33
N PRO A 53 40.70 -2.10 -0.23
CA PRO A 53 41.64 -2.88 0.56
C PRO A 53 42.65 -1.94 1.23
N THR A 54 42.76 -2.05 2.56
CA THR A 54 43.83 -1.43 3.34
C THR A 54 45.19 -1.89 2.77
N PRO A 55 46.14 -0.98 2.50
CA PRO A 55 47.50 -1.39 2.20
C PRO A 55 48.09 -2.02 3.46
N SER A 56 48.67 -3.21 3.32
CA SER A 56 49.51 -3.81 4.36
C SER A 56 50.88 -3.12 4.36
N ASP A 57 51.34 -2.68 5.53
CA ASP A 57 52.76 -2.39 5.80
C ASP A 57 53.57 -3.69 5.92
#